data_AF-A0A1H0LCU5-F1
#
_entry.id   AF-A0A1H0LCU5-F1
#
_cell.length_a   1.000
_cell.length_b   1.000
_cell.length_c   1.000
_cell.angle_alpha   90.00
_cell.angle_beta   90.00
_cell.angle_gamma   90.00
#
_symmetry.space_group_name_H-M   'P 1'
#
loop_
_entity.id
_entity.type
_entity.pdbx_description
1 polymer ?
#
loop_
_entity_poly.entity_id
_entity_poly.type
_entity_poly.pdbx_seq_one_letter_code
_entity_poly.pdbx_strand_id
1 'polypeptide(L)'
;MEYAIEPGDRVSVTWAGAPGAGSYTSVFFPVGELRPLEVGIGGIPLVIFNLGMTVTLTYTVIRGNFAPVTSQPLILYVLPIALSELPRPFITQAPGFGTGLVLDVNALTEFTLRINAWPLQTEGQYFWLRLRGTNADDSVFDELYWSAPDNVVDEKFSKGFYEQDYPADPLKGLKDRSTLTLEFMAGLQGNQAPALAQRFAHRNYIVSTNGSTRPVIDSVKDPFGDDIADGSDTGHGSVTAEGTAVAGEQVEIFDGLVSKGVATAEAGRWKRLVTGLTDGEHELKAKALYGEGEVSRSWTINVMLKERQLSIEESHDGMTLDPLEALQSLTAVLNVDLEPDDSITVECTAEPGTPAAGSHTTNPVVAGNIRPRVIPLPVRLLAFSLGKKLVFTFTYTRGESLPVTSPPFVLDVLTIPSAEFVAPVITQANGTTVLDLKDVTTGATLLFGGWPHMAMGQRIWLDLEGTNTSGGSHNRMLWTGTGNSVHQTWALTGRYSITLAYTYLQHLRDGSKLSIRFRINMDQVANPETAVVFDVREYTVRAIP
;
A
#
# COMPACT_ATOMS: atom_id res chain seq x y z
N MET A 1 -49.41 -47.02 1.73
CA MET A 1 -50.07 -48.29 1.40
C MET A 1 -51.53 -48.20 1.83
N GLU A 2 -52.49 -48.50 0.96
CA GLU A 2 -53.92 -48.67 1.29
C GLU A 2 -54.30 -50.16 1.43
N TYR A 3 -53.51 -50.94 2.16
CA TYR A 3 -53.86 -52.32 2.54
C TYR A 3 -53.65 -52.48 4.04
N ALA A 4 -54.60 -53.11 4.73
CA ALA A 4 -54.45 -53.46 6.14
C ALA A 4 -53.45 -54.62 6.25
N ILE A 5 -52.24 -54.35 6.77
CA ILE A 5 -51.13 -55.32 6.87
C ILE A 5 -51.00 -55.79 8.32
N GLU A 6 -50.95 -57.11 8.53
CA GLU A 6 -50.85 -57.73 9.85
C GLU A 6 -49.37 -57.87 10.29
N PRO A 7 -49.06 -57.86 11.61
CA PRO A 7 -47.68 -57.97 12.11
C PRO A 7 -46.91 -59.23 11.65
N GLY A 8 -47.63 -60.30 11.29
CA GLY A 8 -47.06 -61.56 10.80
C GLY A 8 -46.83 -61.65 9.28
N ASP A 9 -47.22 -60.62 8.50
CA ASP A 9 -47.01 -60.59 7.06
C ASP A 9 -45.50 -60.49 6.74
N ARG A 10 -45.07 -61.10 5.63
CA ARG A 10 -43.68 -61.03 5.13
C ARG A 10 -43.65 -60.27 3.81
N VAL A 11 -42.63 -59.45 3.61
CA VAL A 11 -42.46 -58.65 2.39
C VAL A 11 -41.07 -58.85 1.79
N SER A 12 -40.98 -58.80 0.47
CA SER A 12 -39.75 -58.73 -0.32
C SER A 12 -39.85 -57.54 -1.26
N VAL A 13 -38.76 -56.80 -1.45
CA VAL A 13 -38.71 -55.61 -2.32
C VAL A 13 -37.72 -55.88 -3.46
N THR A 14 -38.11 -55.49 -4.67
CA THR A 14 -37.33 -55.62 -5.89
C THR A 14 -37.09 -54.26 -6.53
N TRP A 15 -35.82 -53.98 -6.80
CA TRP A 15 -35.33 -52.95 -7.70
C TRP A 15 -34.83 -53.63 -8.97
N ALA A 16 -35.56 -53.49 -10.07
CA ALA A 16 -35.16 -54.01 -11.38
C ALA A 16 -34.54 -52.88 -12.20
N GLY A 17 -33.24 -52.95 -12.45
CA GLY A 17 -32.45 -51.99 -13.20
C GLY A 17 -31.43 -52.69 -14.11
N ALA A 18 -30.24 -52.11 -14.26
CA ALA A 18 -29.15 -52.71 -15.02
C ALA A 18 -28.77 -54.09 -14.44
N PRO A 19 -28.27 -55.02 -15.28
CA PRO A 19 -27.85 -56.35 -14.83
C PRO A 19 -26.80 -56.31 -13.72
N GLY A 20 -26.75 -57.36 -12.89
CA GLY A 20 -25.78 -57.48 -11.81
C GLY A 20 -26.02 -56.45 -10.71
N ALA A 21 -25.01 -55.64 -10.40
CA ALA A 21 -25.03 -54.68 -9.27
C ALA A 21 -26.02 -53.51 -9.44
N GLY A 22 -26.64 -53.36 -10.62
CA GLY A 22 -27.73 -52.41 -10.86
C GLY A 22 -29.12 -52.94 -10.53
N SER A 23 -29.26 -54.18 -10.05
CA SER A 23 -30.53 -54.77 -9.67
C SER A 23 -30.44 -55.41 -8.29
N TYR A 24 -31.54 -55.39 -7.55
CA TYR A 24 -31.62 -55.93 -6.20
C TYR A 24 -32.98 -56.57 -5.94
N THR A 25 -32.99 -57.70 -5.23
CA THR A 25 -34.21 -58.28 -4.66
C THR A 25 -33.90 -58.76 -3.26
N SER A 26 -34.65 -58.27 -2.28
CA SER A 26 -34.48 -58.69 -0.90
C SER A 26 -35.03 -60.10 -0.69
N VAL A 27 -34.50 -60.82 0.30
CA VAL A 27 -35.21 -61.96 0.87
C VAL A 27 -36.53 -61.50 1.52
N PHE A 28 -37.44 -62.41 1.79
CA PHE A 28 -38.68 -62.10 2.52
C PHE A 28 -38.42 -61.90 4.02
N PHE A 29 -38.76 -60.74 4.55
CA PHE A 29 -38.61 -60.37 5.96
C PHE A 29 -39.97 -59.96 6.58
N PRO A 30 -40.16 -60.08 7.91
CA PRO A 30 -41.43 -59.74 8.55
C PRO A 30 -41.70 -58.23 8.53
N VAL A 31 -42.97 -57.85 8.37
CA VAL A 31 -43.40 -56.44 8.33
C VAL A 31 -43.39 -55.81 9.74
N GLY A 32 -43.62 -56.58 10.79
CA GLY A 32 -43.63 -56.09 12.17
C GLY A 32 -44.77 -55.08 12.45
N GLU A 33 -44.63 -54.32 13.53
CA GLU A 33 -45.70 -53.45 14.08
C GLU A 33 -45.54 -51.95 13.76
N LEU A 34 -44.32 -51.49 13.43
CA LEU A 34 -44.02 -50.08 13.18
C LEU A 34 -44.56 -49.62 11.80
N ARG A 35 -45.11 -48.40 11.74
CA ARG A 35 -45.68 -47.80 10.52
C ARG A 35 -45.25 -46.34 10.39
N PRO A 36 -44.82 -45.88 9.19
CA PRO A 36 -44.64 -46.65 7.95
C PRO A 36 -43.50 -47.69 8.05
N LEU A 37 -43.57 -48.76 7.25
CA LEU A 37 -42.46 -49.71 7.12
C LEU A 37 -41.38 -49.09 6.24
N GLU A 38 -40.21 -48.82 6.81
CA GLU A 38 -39.04 -48.36 6.08
C GLU A 38 -38.13 -49.55 5.75
N VAL A 39 -37.78 -49.69 4.47
CA VAL A 39 -36.94 -50.78 3.96
C VAL A 39 -35.77 -50.17 3.23
N GLY A 40 -34.55 -50.45 3.69
CA GLY A 40 -33.34 -50.13 2.94
C GLY A 40 -33.25 -50.97 1.67
N ILE A 41 -33.28 -50.32 0.51
CA ILE A 41 -33.19 -50.97 -0.81
C ILE A 41 -31.79 -50.78 -1.40
N GLY A 42 -30.90 -51.72 -1.11
CA GLY A 42 -29.52 -51.71 -1.60
C GLY A 42 -28.73 -50.44 -1.24
N GLY A 43 -27.48 -50.37 -1.71
CA GLY A 43 -26.57 -49.25 -1.45
C GLY A 43 -26.26 -48.43 -2.70
N ILE A 44 -25.23 -47.60 -2.59
CA ILE A 44 -24.67 -46.75 -3.66
C ILE A 44 -24.52 -47.45 -5.03
N PRO A 45 -24.14 -48.76 -5.13
CA PRO A 45 -24.05 -49.45 -6.42
C PRO A 45 -25.34 -49.41 -7.26
N LEU A 46 -26.53 -49.53 -6.65
CA LEU A 46 -27.79 -49.49 -7.40
C LEU A 46 -27.98 -48.17 -8.14
N VAL A 47 -27.54 -47.05 -7.55
CA VAL A 47 -27.65 -45.73 -8.18
C VAL A 47 -26.62 -45.61 -9.30
N ILE A 48 -25.34 -45.95 -9.02
CA ILE A 48 -24.23 -45.86 -9.98
C ILE A 48 -24.53 -46.63 -11.28
N PHE A 49 -25.00 -47.87 -11.17
CA PHE A 49 -25.22 -48.73 -12.33
C PHE A 49 -26.48 -48.36 -13.13
N ASN A 50 -27.33 -47.46 -12.63
CA ASN A 50 -28.56 -47.03 -13.29
C ASN A 50 -28.58 -45.54 -13.67
N LEU A 51 -27.49 -44.79 -13.53
CA LEU A 51 -27.45 -43.37 -13.92
C LEU A 51 -27.93 -43.17 -15.37
N GLY A 52 -28.91 -42.29 -15.57
CA GLY A 52 -29.52 -42.03 -16.87
C GLY A 52 -30.48 -43.13 -17.36
N MET A 53 -30.87 -44.07 -16.48
CA MET A 53 -31.75 -45.19 -16.81
C MET A 53 -33.05 -45.16 -16.00
N THR A 54 -34.07 -45.80 -16.56
CA THR A 54 -35.33 -46.08 -15.87
C THR A 54 -35.24 -47.40 -15.11
N VAL A 55 -35.67 -47.40 -13.86
CA VAL A 55 -35.74 -48.58 -12.99
C VAL A 55 -37.17 -48.83 -12.55
N THR A 56 -37.48 -50.09 -12.23
CA THR A 56 -38.81 -50.50 -11.77
C THR A 56 -38.73 -51.04 -10.35
N LEU A 57 -39.55 -50.49 -9.46
CA LEU A 57 -39.67 -50.93 -8.08
C LEU A 57 -41.00 -51.65 -7.86
N THR A 58 -40.92 -52.83 -7.25
CA THR A 58 -42.09 -53.60 -6.81
C THR A 58 -41.84 -54.18 -5.43
N TYR A 59 -42.90 -54.42 -4.67
CA TYR A 59 -42.82 -55.26 -3.48
C TYR A 59 -43.80 -56.42 -3.56
N THR A 60 -43.44 -57.56 -2.98
CA THR A 60 -44.26 -58.76 -2.92
C THR A 60 -44.55 -59.10 -1.46
N VAL A 61 -45.81 -59.30 -1.10
CA VAL A 61 -46.26 -59.63 0.27
C VAL A 61 -46.78 -61.06 0.32
N ILE A 62 -46.45 -61.77 1.40
CA ILE A 62 -47.01 -63.07 1.78
C ILE A 62 -47.72 -62.89 3.12
N ARG A 63 -49.01 -63.25 3.17
CA ARG A 63 -49.81 -63.32 4.40
C ARG A 63 -50.04 -64.77 4.78
N GLY A 64 -49.55 -65.21 5.92
CA GLY A 64 -49.69 -66.61 6.36
C GLY A 64 -49.30 -67.62 5.27
N ASN A 65 -50.26 -68.46 4.85
CA ASN A 65 -50.09 -69.47 3.79
C ASN A 65 -50.73 -69.08 2.45
N PHE A 66 -51.14 -67.81 2.27
CA PHE A 66 -51.71 -67.35 1.01
C PHE A 66 -50.64 -67.18 -0.08
N ALA A 67 -51.06 -67.21 -1.35
CA ALA A 67 -50.17 -66.97 -2.48
C ALA A 67 -49.56 -65.56 -2.42
N PRO A 68 -48.29 -65.37 -2.82
CA PRO A 68 -47.65 -64.06 -2.84
C PRO A 68 -48.39 -63.08 -3.77
N VAL A 69 -48.52 -61.83 -3.34
CA VAL A 69 -49.13 -60.76 -4.16
C VAL A 69 -48.10 -59.65 -4.38
N THR A 70 -47.88 -59.28 -5.63
CA THR A 70 -46.94 -58.22 -6.03
C THR A 70 -47.68 -56.91 -6.27
N SER A 71 -47.06 -55.80 -5.83
CA SER A 71 -47.57 -54.45 -6.03
C SER A 71 -47.62 -54.06 -7.50
N GLN A 72 -48.35 -52.98 -7.81
CA GLN A 72 -48.14 -52.26 -9.06
C GLN A 72 -46.70 -51.73 -9.13
N PRO A 73 -46.09 -51.66 -10.32
CA PRO A 73 -44.74 -51.15 -10.49
C PRO A 73 -44.69 -49.64 -10.26
N LEU A 74 -43.72 -49.20 -9.46
CA LEU A 74 -43.29 -47.80 -9.41
C LEU A 74 -42.10 -47.62 -10.34
N ILE A 75 -42.28 -46.81 -11.37
CA ILE A 75 -41.23 -46.51 -12.35
C ILE A 75 -40.51 -45.23 -11.90
N LEU A 76 -39.19 -45.30 -11.78
CA LEU A 76 -38.33 -44.16 -11.45
C LEU A 76 -37.28 -43.96 -12.54
N TYR A 77 -36.91 -42.71 -12.80
CA TYR A 77 -35.77 -42.37 -13.66
C TYR A 77 -34.62 -41.90 -12.78
N VAL A 78 -33.48 -42.60 -12.85
CA VAL A 78 -32.28 -42.23 -12.10
C VAL A 78 -31.55 -41.18 -12.91
N LEU A 79 -31.44 -39.97 -12.38
CA LEU A 79 -30.81 -38.85 -13.08
C LEU A 79 -29.31 -39.10 -13.29
N PRO A 80 -28.74 -38.66 -14.42
CA PRO A 80 -27.29 -38.57 -14.55
C PRO A 80 -26.74 -37.51 -13.58
N ILE A 81 -25.47 -37.63 -13.21
CA ILE A 81 -24.80 -36.62 -12.37
C ILE A 81 -24.54 -35.38 -13.23
N ALA A 82 -24.97 -34.21 -12.76
CA ALA A 82 -24.69 -32.97 -13.48
C ALA A 82 -23.21 -32.61 -13.35
N LEU A 83 -22.59 -32.15 -14.44
CA LEU A 83 -21.17 -31.80 -14.44
C LEU A 83 -20.82 -30.68 -13.43
N SER A 84 -21.78 -29.82 -13.10
CA SER A 84 -21.66 -28.76 -12.09
C SER A 84 -21.61 -29.27 -10.66
N GLU A 85 -22.10 -30.47 -10.40
CA GLU A 85 -22.07 -31.12 -9.07
C GLU A 85 -20.75 -31.87 -8.83
N LEU A 86 -19.95 -32.05 -9.88
CA LEU A 86 -18.65 -32.69 -9.81
C LEU A 86 -17.56 -31.65 -9.49
N PRO A 87 -16.65 -31.93 -8.54
CA PRO A 87 -15.52 -31.03 -8.26
C PRO A 87 -14.59 -30.93 -9.47
N ARG A 88 -13.70 -29.93 -9.46
CA ARG A 88 -12.64 -29.83 -10.48
C ARG A 88 -11.30 -30.22 -9.87
N PRO A 89 -10.42 -30.90 -10.61
CA PRO A 89 -9.05 -31.08 -10.16
C PRO A 89 -8.34 -29.72 -10.11
N PHE A 90 -7.32 -29.56 -9.27
CA PHE A 90 -6.57 -28.31 -9.17
C PHE A 90 -5.13 -28.54 -8.72
N ILE A 91 -4.28 -27.54 -8.94
CA ILE A 91 -2.91 -27.46 -8.42
C ILE A 91 -2.95 -26.58 -7.17
N THR A 92 -2.55 -27.10 -6.01
CA THR A 92 -2.70 -26.39 -4.73
C THR A 92 -1.86 -25.11 -4.65
N GLN A 93 -0.73 -25.08 -5.37
CA GLN A 93 0.21 -23.94 -5.42
C GLN A 93 -0.30 -22.77 -6.28
N ALA A 94 -1.38 -22.91 -7.04
CA ALA A 94 -1.97 -21.75 -7.71
C ALA A 94 -2.60 -20.80 -6.65
N PRO A 95 -2.70 -19.48 -6.92
CA PRO A 95 -3.22 -18.51 -5.95
C PRO A 95 -4.58 -18.91 -5.36
N GLY A 96 -4.81 -18.58 -4.09
CA GLY A 96 -6.05 -18.94 -3.40
C GLY A 96 -6.28 -20.45 -3.31
N PHE A 97 -5.21 -21.22 -3.08
CA PHE A 97 -5.24 -22.69 -2.95
C PHE A 97 -5.85 -23.39 -4.17
N GLY A 98 -5.40 -23.02 -5.37
CA GLY A 98 -5.88 -23.61 -6.62
C GLY A 98 -7.05 -22.89 -7.29
N THR A 99 -7.66 -21.89 -6.64
CA THR A 99 -8.82 -21.14 -7.18
C THR A 99 -8.46 -20.01 -8.15
N GLY A 100 -7.22 -19.53 -8.11
CA GLY A 100 -6.66 -18.53 -9.03
C GLY A 100 -6.50 -19.05 -10.46
N LEU A 101 -6.47 -18.12 -11.41
CA LEU A 101 -6.42 -18.43 -12.85
C LEU A 101 -4.99 -18.47 -13.41
N VAL A 102 -4.01 -17.86 -12.75
CA VAL A 102 -2.62 -17.80 -13.21
C VAL A 102 -1.77 -18.77 -12.38
N LEU A 103 -0.98 -19.61 -13.04
CA LEU A 103 -0.01 -20.50 -12.40
C LEU A 103 1.40 -20.06 -12.81
N ASP A 104 2.16 -19.55 -11.85
CA ASP A 104 3.57 -19.24 -12.04
C ASP A 104 4.41 -20.51 -11.96
N VAL A 105 4.82 -21.04 -13.11
CA VAL A 105 5.50 -22.35 -13.19
C VAL A 105 6.98 -22.26 -12.80
N ASN A 106 7.60 -21.09 -12.91
CA ASN A 106 9.03 -20.92 -12.60
C ASN A 106 9.29 -20.74 -11.10
N ALA A 107 8.30 -20.29 -10.33
CA ALA A 107 8.35 -20.28 -8.87
C ALA A 107 8.20 -21.68 -8.24
N LEU A 108 7.79 -22.71 -9.00
CA LEU A 108 7.54 -24.04 -8.47
C LEU A 108 8.82 -24.89 -8.45
N THR A 109 9.09 -25.51 -7.31
CA THR A 109 10.02 -26.66 -7.22
C THR A 109 9.27 -27.96 -7.42
N GLU A 110 8.07 -28.05 -6.84
CA GLU A 110 7.12 -29.14 -6.94
C GLU A 110 5.70 -28.58 -7.08
N PHE A 111 4.77 -29.42 -7.52
CA PHE A 111 3.36 -29.09 -7.55
C PHE A 111 2.51 -30.29 -7.12
N THR A 112 1.41 -29.99 -6.44
CA THR A 112 0.49 -31.00 -5.91
C THR A 112 -0.75 -31.03 -6.79
N LEU A 113 -1.02 -32.16 -7.43
CA LEU A 113 -2.30 -32.40 -8.08
C LEU A 113 -3.31 -32.87 -7.04
N ARG A 114 -4.49 -32.25 -7.00
CA ARG A 114 -5.53 -32.59 -6.02
C ARG A 114 -6.91 -32.70 -6.66
N ILE A 115 -7.68 -33.67 -6.18
CA ILE A 115 -9.12 -33.80 -6.46
C ILE A 115 -9.86 -34.06 -5.13
N ASN A 116 -10.92 -33.29 -4.89
CA ASN A 116 -11.78 -33.50 -3.73
C ASN A 116 -12.76 -34.66 -3.98
N ALA A 117 -13.29 -35.25 -2.92
CA ALA A 117 -14.31 -36.29 -3.00
C ALA A 117 -15.51 -35.81 -3.84
N TRP A 118 -16.13 -36.76 -4.54
CA TRP A 118 -17.22 -36.50 -5.47
C TRP A 118 -18.48 -37.32 -5.12
N PRO A 119 -19.67 -36.91 -5.60
CA PRO A 119 -20.89 -37.69 -5.44
C PRO A 119 -20.75 -39.13 -5.92
N LEU A 120 -21.26 -40.08 -5.14
CA LEU A 120 -21.18 -41.53 -5.41
C LEU A 120 -19.75 -42.09 -5.48
N GLN A 121 -18.79 -41.42 -4.83
CA GLN A 121 -17.47 -42.00 -4.60
C GLN A 121 -17.60 -43.30 -3.81
N THR A 122 -16.97 -44.37 -4.28
CA THR A 122 -16.96 -45.69 -3.64
C THR A 122 -15.60 -46.34 -3.84
N GLU A 123 -15.16 -47.11 -2.84
CA GLU A 123 -13.92 -47.89 -2.91
C GLU A 123 -13.91 -48.79 -4.15
N GLY A 124 -12.75 -48.88 -4.82
CA GLY A 124 -12.60 -49.66 -6.06
C GLY A 124 -12.91 -48.90 -7.35
N GLN A 125 -13.32 -47.64 -7.28
CA GLN A 125 -13.45 -46.79 -8.48
C GLN A 125 -12.07 -46.33 -8.96
N TYR A 126 -11.71 -46.62 -10.20
CA TYR A 126 -10.48 -46.13 -10.81
C TYR A 126 -10.62 -44.70 -11.32
N PHE A 127 -9.53 -43.94 -11.35
CA PHE A 127 -9.55 -42.57 -11.85
C PHE A 127 -8.30 -42.19 -12.65
N TRP A 128 -8.44 -41.15 -13.46
CA TRP A 128 -7.41 -40.63 -14.35
C TRP A 128 -7.30 -39.12 -14.25
N LEU A 129 -6.09 -38.60 -14.41
CA LEU A 129 -5.81 -37.17 -14.51
C LEU A 129 -4.70 -36.94 -15.53
N ARG A 130 -5.01 -36.11 -16.51
CA ARG A 130 -4.11 -35.72 -17.59
C ARG A 130 -3.96 -34.20 -17.60
N LEU A 131 -2.74 -33.73 -17.84
CA LEU A 131 -2.44 -32.32 -18.04
C LEU A 131 -2.14 -32.09 -19.52
N ARG A 132 -2.75 -31.05 -20.08
CA ARG A 132 -2.55 -30.63 -21.48
C ARG A 132 -2.19 -29.16 -21.57
N GLY A 133 -1.21 -28.84 -22.39
CA GLY A 133 -0.77 -27.47 -22.59
C GLY A 133 0.02 -27.28 -23.87
N THR A 134 0.77 -26.18 -23.92
CA THR A 134 1.63 -25.84 -25.06
C THR A 134 3.03 -25.60 -24.54
N ASN A 135 4.01 -26.31 -25.08
CA ASN A 135 5.42 -26.09 -24.76
C ASN A 135 5.92 -24.78 -25.40
N ALA A 136 7.05 -24.26 -24.91
CA ALA A 136 7.65 -23.03 -25.42
C ALA A 136 7.95 -23.05 -26.94
N ASP A 137 8.18 -24.23 -27.52
CA ASP A 137 8.41 -24.46 -28.94
C ASP A 137 7.11 -24.66 -29.77
N ASP A 138 5.95 -24.35 -29.19
CA ASP A 138 4.61 -24.56 -29.76
C ASP A 138 4.20 -26.03 -29.97
N SER A 139 4.99 -27.00 -29.50
CA SER A 139 4.56 -28.39 -29.45
C SER A 139 3.52 -28.64 -28.35
N VAL A 140 2.76 -29.73 -28.49
CA VAL A 140 1.72 -30.09 -27.51
C VAL A 140 2.38 -30.72 -26.28
N PHE A 141 2.05 -30.19 -25.10
CA PHE A 141 2.28 -30.86 -23.83
C PHE A 141 1.06 -31.74 -23.52
N ASP A 142 1.24 -33.05 -23.36
CA ASP A 142 0.19 -34.01 -23.00
C ASP A 142 0.78 -35.09 -22.10
N GLU A 143 0.57 -34.95 -20.79
CA GLU A 143 1.16 -35.82 -19.76
C GLU A 143 0.07 -36.47 -18.90
N LEU A 144 0.19 -37.79 -18.70
CA LEU A 144 -0.75 -38.58 -17.89
C LEU A 144 -0.14 -38.83 -16.51
N TYR A 145 -0.78 -38.29 -15.47
CA TYR A 145 -0.28 -38.37 -14.10
C TYR A 145 -0.97 -39.46 -13.27
N TRP A 146 -2.28 -39.63 -13.45
CA TRP A 146 -3.06 -40.67 -12.76
C TRP A 146 -3.70 -41.61 -13.79
N SER A 147 -3.66 -42.91 -13.51
CA SER A 147 -4.31 -43.92 -14.34
C SER A 147 -4.60 -45.23 -13.60
N ALA A 148 -5.63 -45.94 -14.05
CA ALA A 148 -5.83 -47.34 -13.68
C ALA A 148 -4.66 -48.23 -14.18
N PRO A 149 -4.32 -49.32 -13.45
CA PRO A 149 -4.95 -49.79 -12.21
C PRO A 149 -4.42 -49.12 -10.93
N ASP A 150 -3.40 -48.28 -11.03
CA ASP A 150 -2.66 -47.77 -9.87
C ASP A 150 -3.42 -46.70 -9.08
N ASN A 151 -4.25 -45.92 -9.77
CA ASN A 151 -5.08 -44.89 -9.16
C ASN A 151 -6.52 -45.38 -8.98
N VAL A 152 -6.83 -45.80 -7.75
CA VAL A 152 -8.12 -46.32 -7.32
C VAL A 152 -8.57 -45.64 -6.03
N VAL A 153 -9.87 -45.43 -5.87
CA VAL A 153 -10.44 -44.93 -4.61
C VAL A 153 -10.22 -45.97 -3.53
N ASP A 154 -9.41 -45.62 -2.54
CA ASP A 154 -9.02 -46.43 -1.38
C ASP A 154 -8.94 -45.54 -0.12
N GLU A 155 -8.29 -46.03 0.94
CA GLU A 155 -8.09 -45.30 2.21
C GLU A 155 -7.42 -43.93 2.06
N LYS A 156 -6.73 -43.65 0.94
CA LYS A 156 -6.09 -42.35 0.68
C LYS A 156 -7.11 -41.22 0.55
N PHE A 157 -8.38 -41.53 0.28
CA PHE A 157 -9.48 -40.54 0.28
C PHE A 157 -10.08 -40.28 1.66
N SER A 158 -9.58 -40.88 2.73
CA SER A 158 -10.12 -40.72 4.11
C SER A 158 -10.25 -39.28 4.58
N LYS A 159 -9.45 -38.34 4.03
CA LYS A 159 -9.52 -36.90 4.32
C LYS A 159 -10.54 -36.12 3.45
N GLY A 160 -11.32 -36.82 2.62
CA GLY A 160 -12.26 -36.21 1.68
C GLY A 160 -11.63 -35.68 0.39
N PHE A 161 -10.37 -36.05 0.10
CA PHE A 161 -9.65 -35.70 -1.13
C PHE A 161 -8.50 -36.68 -1.37
N TYR A 162 -7.99 -36.69 -2.60
CA TYR A 162 -6.73 -37.33 -2.96
C TYR A 162 -5.79 -36.27 -3.54
N GLU A 163 -4.53 -36.33 -3.12
CA GLU A 163 -3.49 -35.44 -3.59
C GLU A 163 -2.16 -36.18 -3.74
N GLN A 164 -1.34 -35.74 -4.69
CA GLN A 164 -0.01 -36.29 -4.94
C GLN A 164 0.91 -35.21 -5.49
N ASP A 165 2.14 -35.17 -4.96
CA ASP A 165 3.18 -34.23 -5.35
C ASP A 165 4.01 -34.73 -6.54
N TYR A 166 4.40 -33.80 -7.40
CA TYR A 166 5.21 -34.04 -8.59
C TYR A 166 6.29 -32.96 -8.76
N PRO A 167 7.45 -33.29 -9.36
CA PRO A 167 8.46 -32.31 -9.72
C PRO A 167 7.91 -31.30 -10.74
N ALA A 168 8.22 -30.02 -10.57
CA ALA A 168 7.70 -28.96 -11.44
C ALA A 168 8.44 -28.80 -12.78
N ASP A 169 9.54 -29.52 -12.99
CA ASP A 169 10.39 -29.37 -14.19
C ASP A 169 9.63 -29.50 -15.53
N PRO A 170 8.67 -30.43 -15.70
CA PRO A 170 7.88 -30.51 -16.93
C PRO A 170 7.02 -29.25 -17.17
N LEU A 171 6.51 -28.60 -16.11
CA LEU A 171 5.67 -27.42 -16.23
C LEU A 171 6.48 -26.16 -16.57
N LYS A 172 7.76 -26.11 -16.22
CA LYS A 172 8.67 -24.99 -16.54
C LYS A 172 8.95 -24.85 -18.03
N GLY A 173 8.77 -25.93 -18.80
CA GLY A 173 8.90 -25.91 -20.26
C GLY A 173 7.67 -25.36 -21.01
N LEU A 174 6.60 -25.03 -20.30
CA LEU A 174 5.37 -24.52 -20.90
C LEU A 174 5.53 -23.08 -21.41
N LYS A 175 4.81 -22.76 -22.48
CA LYS A 175 4.81 -21.44 -23.11
C LYS A 175 4.10 -20.43 -22.21
N ASP A 176 4.74 -19.28 -22.00
CA ASP A 176 4.15 -18.15 -21.26
C ASP A 176 2.79 -17.75 -21.86
N ARG A 177 1.84 -17.43 -21.00
CA ARG A 177 0.44 -17.10 -21.32
C ARG A 177 -0.35 -18.17 -22.09
N SER A 178 0.18 -19.38 -22.24
CA SER A 178 -0.58 -20.51 -22.77
C SER A 178 -1.54 -21.09 -21.73
N THR A 179 -2.47 -21.95 -22.16
CA THR A 179 -3.42 -22.61 -21.25
C THR A 179 -2.89 -23.98 -20.83
N LEU A 180 -2.80 -24.23 -19.53
CA LEU A 180 -2.64 -25.55 -18.95
C LEU A 180 -4.01 -26.07 -18.49
N THR A 181 -4.45 -27.20 -19.03
CA THR A 181 -5.75 -27.85 -18.80
C THR A 181 -5.56 -29.13 -18.00
N LEU A 182 -6.29 -29.29 -16.90
CA LEU A 182 -6.38 -30.51 -16.12
C LEU A 182 -7.68 -31.25 -16.49
N GLU A 183 -7.55 -32.46 -17.02
CA GLU A 183 -8.64 -33.33 -17.45
C GLU A 183 -8.76 -34.53 -16.48
N PHE A 184 -9.80 -34.55 -15.64
CA PHE A 184 -10.06 -35.62 -14.69
C PHE A 184 -11.25 -36.50 -15.10
N MET A 185 -11.15 -37.80 -14.85
CA MET A 185 -12.22 -38.76 -15.08
C MET A 185 -12.24 -39.84 -13.99
N ALA A 186 -13.42 -40.38 -13.66
CA ALA A 186 -13.58 -41.48 -12.72
C ALA A 186 -14.49 -42.60 -13.26
N GLY A 187 -14.05 -43.84 -13.13
CA GLY A 187 -14.79 -45.04 -13.50
C GLY A 187 -15.76 -45.43 -12.39
N LEU A 188 -16.94 -44.80 -12.36
CA LEU A 188 -17.91 -44.97 -11.26
C LEU A 188 -18.34 -46.42 -11.02
N GLN A 189 -18.38 -47.25 -12.07
CA GLN A 189 -18.73 -48.67 -12.01
C GLN A 189 -17.53 -49.59 -11.68
N GLY A 190 -16.35 -49.04 -11.40
CA GLY A 190 -15.13 -49.82 -11.14
C GLY A 190 -14.43 -50.37 -12.38
N ASN A 191 -14.81 -49.94 -13.59
CA ASN A 191 -14.15 -50.34 -14.83
C ASN A 191 -12.81 -49.59 -15.01
N GLN A 192 -11.78 -50.28 -15.51
CA GLN A 192 -10.45 -49.71 -15.80
C GLN A 192 -10.35 -49.06 -17.20
N ALA A 193 -11.40 -49.09 -18.01
CA ALA A 193 -11.41 -48.49 -19.33
C ALA A 193 -11.75 -46.99 -19.26
N PRO A 194 -10.84 -46.08 -19.65
CA PRO A 194 -11.07 -44.64 -19.57
C PRO A 194 -12.22 -44.17 -20.46
N ALA A 195 -12.55 -44.90 -21.53
CA ALA A 195 -13.67 -44.58 -22.42
C ALA A 195 -15.05 -44.71 -21.74
N LEU A 196 -15.14 -45.45 -20.63
CA LEU A 196 -16.36 -45.66 -19.86
C LEU A 196 -16.40 -44.79 -18.59
N ALA A 197 -15.38 -43.95 -18.38
CA ALA A 197 -15.26 -43.11 -17.19
C ALA A 197 -16.14 -41.86 -17.30
N GLN A 198 -16.72 -41.46 -16.15
CA GLN A 198 -17.40 -40.17 -16.01
C GLN A 198 -16.36 -39.07 -16.08
N ARG A 199 -16.54 -38.13 -17.02
CA ARG A 199 -15.68 -36.94 -17.16
C ARG A 199 -16.12 -35.84 -16.21
N PHE A 200 -15.15 -35.12 -15.67
CA PHE A 200 -15.34 -33.97 -14.79
C PHE A 200 -15.06 -32.69 -15.57
N ALA A 201 -15.54 -31.55 -15.07
CA ALA A 201 -15.23 -30.27 -15.68
C ALA A 201 -13.72 -29.98 -15.59
N HIS A 202 -13.15 -29.46 -16.67
CA HIS A 202 -11.73 -29.16 -16.71
C HIS A 202 -11.40 -27.97 -15.79
N ARG A 203 -10.16 -27.95 -15.31
CA ARG A 203 -9.54 -26.77 -14.70
C ARG A 203 -8.50 -26.22 -15.66
N ASN A 204 -8.57 -24.92 -15.90
CA ASN A 204 -7.64 -24.22 -16.79
C ASN A 204 -6.83 -23.21 -15.98
N TYR A 205 -5.53 -23.17 -16.20
CA TYR A 205 -4.61 -22.14 -15.73
C TYR A 205 -3.98 -21.43 -16.92
N ILE A 206 -3.75 -20.13 -16.78
CA ILE A 206 -2.86 -19.35 -17.63
C ILE A 206 -1.45 -19.55 -17.08
N VAL A 207 -0.56 -20.10 -17.89
CA VAL A 207 0.85 -20.28 -17.52
C VAL A 207 1.52 -18.92 -17.42
N SER A 208 2.20 -18.64 -16.32
CA SER A 208 3.15 -17.53 -16.20
C SER A 208 4.55 -18.09 -16.03
N THR A 209 5.50 -17.64 -16.85
CA THR A 209 6.93 -17.98 -16.68
C THR A 209 7.71 -16.85 -15.99
N ASN A 210 7.07 -15.74 -15.62
CA ASN A 210 7.76 -14.51 -15.18
C ASN A 210 7.30 -14.00 -13.79
N GLY A 211 6.65 -14.80 -12.94
CA GLY A 211 6.13 -14.30 -11.68
C GLY A 211 4.74 -13.65 -11.78
N SER A 212 4.15 -13.35 -10.62
CA SER A 212 3.06 -12.37 -10.54
C SER A 212 3.63 -10.96 -10.73
N THR A 213 3.14 -10.23 -11.72
CA THR A 213 3.50 -8.82 -11.94
C THR A 213 2.80 -7.85 -11.00
N ARG A 214 1.89 -8.34 -10.14
CA ARG A 214 1.15 -7.52 -9.18
C ARG A 214 1.98 -7.23 -7.93
N PRO A 215 2.17 -5.96 -7.54
CA PRO A 215 2.79 -5.61 -6.28
C PRO A 215 1.83 -5.84 -5.10
N VAL A 216 2.37 -5.98 -3.90
CA VAL A 216 1.62 -6.18 -2.65
C VAL A 216 2.13 -5.19 -1.60
N ILE A 217 1.24 -4.62 -0.80
CA ILE A 217 1.57 -3.93 0.45
C ILE A 217 1.44 -4.95 1.58
N ASP A 218 2.56 -5.23 2.27
CA ASP A 218 2.66 -6.24 3.32
C ASP A 218 2.55 -5.64 4.72
N SER A 219 3.04 -4.42 4.91
CA SER A 219 3.05 -3.71 6.19
C SER A 219 3.02 -2.20 5.97
N VAL A 220 2.36 -1.50 6.89
CA VAL A 220 2.42 -0.05 7.03
C VAL A 220 2.84 0.24 8.46
N LYS A 221 3.88 1.06 8.65
CA LYS A 221 4.46 1.38 9.96
C LYS A 221 4.37 2.86 10.27
N ASP A 222 4.18 3.19 11.52
CA ASP A 222 4.30 4.57 11.99
C ASP A 222 5.78 5.04 12.01
N PRO A 223 6.06 6.32 12.33
CA PRO A 223 7.43 6.84 12.40
C PRO A 223 8.31 6.21 13.51
N PHE A 224 7.71 5.55 14.50
CA PHE A 224 8.43 4.84 15.56
C PHE A 224 8.75 3.39 15.18
N GLY A 225 8.16 2.90 14.08
CA GLY A 225 8.38 1.57 13.52
C GLY A 225 7.31 0.55 13.91
N ASP A 226 6.27 0.98 14.64
CA ASP A 226 5.16 0.13 15.06
C ASP A 226 4.22 -0.14 13.88
N ASP A 227 3.72 -1.37 13.76
CA ASP A 227 2.82 -1.77 12.68
C ASP A 227 1.40 -1.19 12.87
N ILE A 228 0.89 -0.56 11.82
CA ILE A 228 -0.48 -0.08 11.70
C ILE A 228 -1.26 -1.10 10.88
N ALA A 229 -2.15 -1.85 11.54
CA ALA A 229 -2.98 -2.82 10.84
C ALA A 229 -3.93 -2.16 9.82
N ASP A 230 -4.34 -2.92 8.80
CA ASP A 230 -5.28 -2.48 7.77
C ASP A 230 -6.65 -2.14 8.40
N GLY A 231 -7.09 -0.89 8.23
CA GLY A 231 -8.29 -0.30 8.84
C GLY A 231 -8.09 0.33 10.22
N SER A 232 -6.87 0.37 10.76
CA SER A 232 -6.58 0.96 12.08
C SER A 232 -6.30 2.46 12.03
N ASP A 233 -6.39 3.10 13.20
CA ASP A 233 -6.04 4.50 13.39
C ASP A 233 -4.52 4.70 13.53
N THR A 234 -4.03 5.84 13.08
CA THR A 234 -2.68 6.33 13.40
C THR A 234 -2.71 7.79 13.80
N GLY A 235 -1.92 8.13 14.80
CA GLY A 235 -1.70 9.52 15.18
C GLY A 235 -0.75 10.25 14.24
N HIS A 236 -0.23 9.66 13.16
CA HIS A 236 0.87 10.23 12.37
C HIS A 236 0.47 10.57 10.92
N GLY A 237 0.85 11.76 10.44
CA GLY A 237 0.66 12.18 9.04
C GLY A 237 1.72 11.65 8.08
N SER A 238 2.51 10.68 8.55
CA SER A 238 3.47 9.96 7.73
C SER A 238 3.58 8.51 8.19
N VAL A 239 3.72 7.60 7.24
CA VAL A 239 3.89 6.17 7.46
C VAL A 239 4.94 5.61 6.51
N THR A 240 5.52 4.47 6.85
CA THR A 240 6.35 3.68 5.93
C THR A 240 5.55 2.51 5.40
N ALA A 241 5.29 2.47 4.10
CA ALA A 241 4.71 1.31 3.43
C ALA A 241 5.82 0.37 2.94
N GLU A 242 5.67 -0.92 3.20
CA GLU A 242 6.60 -1.97 2.78
C GLU A 242 5.83 -3.07 2.06
N GLY A 243 6.48 -3.69 1.07
CA GLY A 243 5.80 -4.69 0.26
C GLY A 243 6.70 -5.47 -0.68
N THR A 244 6.07 -6.23 -1.57
CA THR A 244 6.73 -7.04 -2.59
C THR A 244 6.33 -6.63 -4.00
N ALA A 245 7.25 -6.84 -4.96
CA ALA A 245 7.06 -6.61 -6.38
C ALA A 245 8.11 -7.42 -7.17
N VAL A 246 8.10 -7.37 -8.51
CA VAL A 246 9.14 -8.00 -9.33
C VAL A 246 10.51 -7.41 -9.00
N ALA A 247 11.51 -8.25 -8.77
CA ALA A 247 12.85 -7.83 -8.35
C ALA A 247 13.52 -6.95 -9.41
N GLY A 248 14.08 -5.82 -8.99
CA GLY A 248 14.71 -4.82 -9.85
C GLY A 248 13.74 -3.85 -10.51
N GLU A 249 12.43 -4.08 -10.42
CA GLU A 249 11.40 -3.23 -11.00
C GLU A 249 10.89 -2.16 -10.03
N GLN A 250 10.14 -1.21 -10.56
CA GLN A 250 9.61 -0.07 -9.80
C GLN A 250 8.10 -0.16 -9.55
N VAL A 251 7.68 0.31 -8.39
CA VAL A 251 6.27 0.52 -8.03
C VAL A 251 6.04 1.97 -7.64
N GLU A 252 4.88 2.50 -8.01
CA GLU A 252 4.42 3.81 -7.55
C GLU A 252 3.35 3.64 -6.46
N ILE A 253 3.54 4.31 -5.33
CA ILE A 253 2.62 4.27 -4.21
C ILE A 253 1.65 5.43 -4.34
N PHE A 254 0.37 5.16 -4.19
CA PHE A 254 -0.73 6.12 -4.21
C PHE A 254 -1.43 6.15 -2.87
N ASP A 255 -1.95 7.31 -2.54
CA ASP A 255 -2.94 7.56 -1.49
C ASP A 255 -4.21 8.08 -2.19
N GLY A 256 -5.23 7.22 -2.29
CA GLY A 256 -6.36 7.42 -3.19
C GLY A 256 -5.90 7.56 -4.65
N LEU A 257 -6.00 8.77 -5.21
CA LEU A 257 -5.54 9.10 -6.56
C LEU A 257 -4.21 9.88 -6.59
N VAL A 258 -3.69 10.28 -5.42
CA VAL A 258 -2.49 11.12 -5.30
C VAL A 258 -1.26 10.24 -5.24
N SER A 259 -0.29 10.45 -6.13
CA SER A 259 1.00 9.76 -6.06
C SER A 259 1.80 10.24 -4.84
N LYS A 260 2.32 9.28 -4.09
CA LYS A 260 3.27 9.45 -2.99
C LYS A 260 4.68 9.04 -3.40
N GLY A 261 4.86 8.75 -4.69
CA GLY A 261 6.12 8.51 -5.39
C GLY A 261 6.51 7.05 -5.51
N VAL A 262 7.72 6.83 -6.06
CA VAL A 262 8.19 5.54 -6.56
C VAL A 262 9.13 4.85 -5.57
N ALA A 263 9.09 3.52 -5.52
CA ALA A 263 10.05 2.67 -4.84
C ALA A 263 10.55 1.56 -5.77
N THR A 264 11.84 1.25 -5.69
CA THR A 264 12.45 0.12 -6.41
C THR A 264 12.38 -1.12 -5.53
N ALA A 265 12.02 -2.27 -6.11
CA ALA A 265 11.97 -3.54 -5.42
C ALA A 265 13.34 -4.23 -5.43
N GLU A 266 14.17 -3.93 -4.44
CA GLU A 266 15.48 -4.57 -4.25
C GLU A 266 15.28 -6.02 -3.81
N ALA A 267 15.77 -6.96 -4.62
CA ALA A 267 15.55 -8.40 -4.41
C ALA A 267 14.05 -8.76 -4.20
N GLY A 268 13.15 -8.02 -4.83
CA GLY A 268 11.70 -8.25 -4.79
C GLY A 268 10.97 -7.59 -3.62
N ARG A 269 11.67 -6.85 -2.74
CA ARG A 269 11.06 -6.07 -1.65
C ARG A 269 11.25 -4.58 -1.88
N TRP A 270 10.21 -3.81 -1.61
CA TRP A 270 10.25 -2.36 -1.69
C TRP A 270 9.81 -1.74 -0.36
N LYS A 271 10.29 -0.51 -0.11
CA LYS A 271 9.94 0.32 1.05
C LYS A 271 9.76 1.75 0.59
N ARG A 272 8.72 2.42 1.05
CA ARG A 272 8.41 3.80 0.71
C ARG A 272 7.91 4.57 1.93
N LEU A 273 8.58 5.70 2.23
CA LEU A 273 8.03 6.70 3.14
C LEU A 273 6.90 7.46 2.43
N VAL A 274 5.74 7.50 3.06
CA VAL A 274 4.54 8.19 2.63
C VAL A 274 4.29 9.33 3.61
N THR A 275 4.39 10.58 3.16
CA THR A 275 4.24 11.79 4.00
C THR A 275 3.05 12.63 3.57
N GLY A 276 2.68 13.66 4.35
CA GLY A 276 1.58 14.55 3.99
C GLY A 276 0.22 13.85 3.99
N LEU A 277 0.02 12.93 4.93
CA LEU A 277 -1.30 12.36 5.24
C LEU A 277 -1.98 13.30 6.23
N THR A 278 -3.21 13.72 5.90
CA THR A 278 -3.99 14.68 6.69
C THR A 278 -4.97 13.94 7.59
N ASP A 279 -5.69 14.65 8.45
CA ASP A 279 -6.74 14.06 9.28
C ASP A 279 -7.83 13.39 8.39
N GLY A 280 -8.15 12.12 8.64
CA GLY A 280 -9.16 11.33 7.92
C GLY A 280 -8.67 9.99 7.34
N GLU A 281 -9.55 9.33 6.58
CA GLU A 281 -9.28 8.03 5.95
C GLU A 281 -8.35 8.17 4.74
N HIS A 282 -7.33 7.31 4.69
CA HIS A 282 -6.35 7.20 3.62
C HIS A 282 -6.30 5.78 3.07
N GLU A 283 -6.30 5.65 1.74
CA GLU A 283 -6.30 4.36 1.04
C GLU A 283 -5.00 4.20 0.25
N LEU A 284 -4.06 3.40 0.76
CA LEU A 284 -2.78 3.19 0.12
C LEU A 284 -2.84 2.05 -0.91
N LYS A 285 -2.29 2.29 -2.11
CA LYS A 285 -2.14 1.29 -3.19
C LYS A 285 -0.74 1.37 -3.80
N ALA A 286 -0.16 0.23 -4.14
CA ALA A 286 1.05 0.14 -4.95
C ALA A 286 0.67 -0.25 -6.38
N LYS A 287 1.17 0.47 -7.38
CA LYS A 287 0.98 0.19 -8.80
C LYS A 287 2.32 -0.17 -9.44
N ALA A 288 2.38 -1.27 -10.18
CA ALA A 288 3.56 -1.61 -10.97
C ALA A 288 3.81 -0.57 -12.06
N LEU A 289 5.06 -0.15 -12.23
CA LEU A 289 5.52 0.65 -13.37
C LEU A 289 6.12 -0.24 -14.48
N TYR A 290 5.76 -1.51 -14.46
CA TYR A 290 6.21 -2.57 -15.34
C TYR A 290 5.01 -3.48 -15.69
N GLY A 291 5.19 -4.35 -16.68
CA GLY A 291 4.11 -5.19 -17.19
C GLY A 291 2.91 -4.35 -17.65
N GLU A 292 1.70 -4.82 -17.35
CA GLU A 292 0.44 -4.12 -17.68
C GLU A 292 0.03 -3.07 -16.62
N GLY A 293 0.90 -2.76 -15.66
CA GLY A 293 0.63 -1.77 -14.61
C GLY A 293 -0.38 -2.23 -13.56
N GLU A 294 -0.28 -3.49 -13.12
CA GLU A 294 -1.14 -4.06 -12.09
C GLU A 294 -1.06 -3.30 -10.74
N VAL A 295 -2.17 -3.31 -10.00
CA VAL A 295 -2.32 -2.57 -8.74
C VAL A 295 -2.53 -3.54 -7.58
N SER A 296 -1.94 -3.28 -6.42
CA SER A 296 -2.13 -4.06 -5.20
C SER A 296 -3.58 -4.00 -4.70
N ARG A 297 -3.90 -4.82 -3.68
CA ARG A 297 -5.02 -4.52 -2.79
C ARG A 297 -4.78 -3.19 -2.07
N SER A 298 -5.86 -2.57 -1.62
CA SER A 298 -5.80 -1.39 -0.75
C SER A 298 -5.31 -1.75 0.65
N TRP A 299 -4.61 -0.83 1.28
CA TRP A 299 -4.35 -0.80 2.71
C TRP A 299 -4.91 0.50 3.26
N THR A 300 -5.92 0.42 4.11
CA THR A 300 -6.59 1.59 4.66
C THR A 300 -6.00 1.94 6.02
N ILE A 301 -5.81 3.22 6.29
CA ILE A 301 -5.48 3.75 7.61
C ILE A 301 -6.33 4.99 7.86
N ASN A 302 -6.65 5.27 9.11
CA ASN A 302 -7.36 6.49 9.48
C ASN A 302 -6.45 7.39 10.32
N VAL A 303 -6.14 8.58 9.83
CA VAL A 303 -5.18 9.48 10.44
C VAL A 303 -5.92 10.45 11.37
N MET A 304 -5.54 10.47 12.65
CA MET A 304 -6.17 11.27 13.71
C MET A 304 -5.19 12.30 14.30
N LEU A 305 -4.80 13.29 13.50
CA LEU A 305 -3.86 14.33 13.92
C LEU A 305 -4.44 15.23 15.01
N LYS A 306 -5.75 15.51 14.96
CA LYS A 306 -6.41 16.45 15.88
C LYS A 306 -6.67 15.87 17.27
N GLU A 307 -6.60 14.55 17.42
CA GLU A 307 -6.76 13.88 18.72
C GLU A 307 -5.47 13.86 19.56
N ARG A 308 -4.36 14.38 19.01
CA ARG A 308 -3.11 14.54 19.74
C ARG A 308 -3.23 15.56 20.87
N GLN A 309 -2.57 15.27 21.99
CA GLN A 309 -2.51 16.18 23.13
C GLN A 309 -1.89 17.54 22.78
N LEU A 310 -0.94 17.57 21.85
CA LEU A 310 -0.27 18.77 21.34
C LEU A 310 -0.07 18.65 19.82
N SER A 311 -0.41 19.72 19.12
CA SER A 311 -0.18 19.90 17.68
C SER A 311 0.20 21.36 17.37
N ILE A 312 0.71 21.59 16.16
CA ILE A 312 0.95 22.93 15.63
C ILE A 312 -0.05 23.18 14.51
N GLU A 313 -0.82 24.25 14.60
CA GLU A 313 -1.91 24.55 13.66
C GLU A 313 -1.41 24.68 12.22
N GLU A 314 -0.25 25.31 12.02
CA GLU A 314 0.38 25.51 10.73
C GLU A 314 1.05 24.23 10.17
N SER A 315 1.08 23.12 10.94
CA SER A 315 1.60 21.82 10.50
C SER A 315 0.46 20.90 10.07
N HIS A 316 0.35 20.67 8.77
CA HIS A 316 -0.76 19.91 8.18
C HIS A 316 -0.67 18.39 8.36
N ASP A 317 0.55 17.84 8.47
CA ASP A 317 0.83 16.42 8.66
C ASP A 317 1.22 16.09 10.11
N GLY A 318 1.29 17.11 10.97
CA GLY A 318 1.76 17.00 12.33
C GLY A 318 3.18 16.44 12.43
N MET A 319 4.04 16.60 11.44
CA MET A 319 5.43 16.13 11.46
C MET A 319 6.37 17.14 10.83
N THR A 320 5.92 17.85 9.80
CA THR A 320 6.68 18.87 9.09
C THR A 320 6.00 20.22 9.17
N LEU A 321 6.80 21.29 9.09
CA LEU A 321 6.32 22.66 9.00
C LEU A 321 6.97 23.33 7.81
N ASP A 322 6.15 23.70 6.82
CA ASP A 322 6.56 24.64 5.79
C ASP A 322 6.69 26.03 6.43
N PRO A 323 7.90 26.63 6.46
CA PRO A 323 8.07 27.95 7.04
C PRO A 323 7.25 29.03 6.32
N LEU A 324 6.80 28.83 5.07
CA LEU A 324 5.97 29.79 4.35
C LEU A 324 4.51 29.82 4.84
N GLU A 325 4.02 28.73 5.43
CA GLU A 325 2.69 28.68 6.04
C GLU A 325 2.64 29.43 7.39
N ALA A 326 3.80 29.59 8.04
CA ALA A 326 3.92 30.20 9.36
C ALA A 326 4.55 31.62 9.33
N LEU A 327 4.29 32.40 8.29
CA LEU A 327 4.83 33.77 8.17
C LEU A 327 4.22 34.76 9.18
N GLN A 328 2.96 34.54 9.56
CA GLN A 328 2.21 35.47 10.43
C GLN A 328 2.00 34.92 11.85
N SER A 329 1.86 33.60 11.99
CA SER A 329 1.59 32.92 13.25
C SER A 329 2.36 31.62 13.33
N LEU A 330 2.59 31.18 14.56
CA LEU A 330 3.02 29.85 14.91
C LEU A 330 2.24 29.48 16.16
N THR A 331 1.46 28.40 16.11
CA THR A 331 0.36 28.24 17.06
C THR A 331 0.32 26.82 17.61
N ALA A 332 0.50 26.69 18.93
CA ALA A 332 0.33 25.42 19.62
C ALA A 332 -1.15 25.19 19.96
N VAL A 333 -1.66 24.02 19.62
CA VAL A 333 -3.03 23.59 19.90
C VAL A 333 -2.98 22.40 20.85
N LEU A 334 -3.58 22.58 22.03
CA LEU A 334 -3.63 21.60 23.11
C LEU A 334 -5.00 20.96 23.20
N ASN A 335 -5.07 19.65 22.97
CA ASN A 335 -6.29 18.87 23.08
C ASN A 335 -6.19 17.91 24.27
N VAL A 336 -6.29 18.48 25.47
CA VAL A 336 -6.22 17.76 26.74
C VAL A 336 -7.33 18.21 27.69
N ASP A 337 -7.72 17.30 28.59
CA ASP A 337 -8.75 17.55 29.60
C ASP A 337 -8.20 18.43 30.73
N LEU A 338 -8.19 19.73 30.47
CA LEU A 338 -7.76 20.77 31.39
C LEU A 338 -8.95 21.33 32.17
N GLU A 339 -8.73 21.70 33.42
CA GLU A 339 -9.65 22.54 34.19
C GLU A 339 -9.42 24.02 33.86
N PRO A 340 -10.43 24.91 33.97
CA PRO A 340 -10.30 26.31 33.57
C PRO A 340 -9.16 27.09 34.23
N ASP A 341 -8.83 26.72 35.46
CA ASP A 341 -7.78 27.36 36.27
C ASP A 341 -6.41 26.68 36.14
N ASP A 342 -6.29 25.62 35.34
CA ASP A 342 -5.00 24.98 35.08
C ASP A 342 -4.03 26.00 34.44
N SER A 343 -2.80 26.03 34.97
CA SER A 343 -1.73 26.89 34.47
C SER A 343 -0.84 26.13 33.50
N ILE A 344 -0.69 26.61 32.27
CA ILE A 344 -0.02 25.91 31.17
C ILE A 344 1.22 26.69 30.70
N THR A 345 2.31 25.99 30.45
CA THR A 345 3.49 26.51 29.74
C THR A 345 3.80 25.60 28.55
N VAL A 346 4.06 26.19 27.39
CA VAL A 346 4.58 25.47 26.22
C VAL A 346 6.06 25.76 26.10
N GLU A 347 6.86 24.72 26.00
CA GLU A 347 8.28 24.79 25.71
C GLU A 347 8.54 24.34 24.27
N CYS A 348 9.32 25.13 23.56
CA CYS A 348 9.83 24.86 22.23
C CYS A 348 11.36 24.86 22.32
N THR A 349 11.97 23.71 22.06
CA THR A 349 13.40 23.49 22.14
C THR A 349 13.95 23.27 20.73
N ALA A 350 14.88 24.12 20.30
CA ALA A 350 15.61 23.93 19.07
C ALA A 350 16.67 22.83 19.18
N GLU A 351 16.98 22.21 18.05
CA GLU A 351 18.04 21.22 17.91
C GLU A 351 19.41 21.75 18.44
N PRO A 352 20.22 20.90 19.11
CA PRO A 352 21.55 21.29 19.61
C PRO A 352 22.42 21.96 18.55
N GLY A 353 23.12 23.03 18.95
CA GLY A 353 23.92 23.86 18.04
C GLY A 353 23.15 25.05 17.46
N THR A 354 21.84 25.13 17.66
CA THR A 354 21.04 26.33 17.36
C THR A 354 21.21 27.38 18.46
N PRO A 355 21.30 28.68 18.13
CA PRO A 355 21.35 29.74 19.14
C PRO A 355 20.17 29.69 20.12
N ALA A 356 20.38 30.12 21.36
CA ALA A 356 19.36 30.08 22.40
C ALA A 356 18.04 30.81 22.02
N ALA A 357 18.12 31.81 21.13
CA ALA A 357 16.96 32.53 20.61
C ALA A 357 16.04 31.68 19.70
N GLY A 358 16.49 30.51 19.24
CA GLY A 358 15.69 29.51 18.53
C GLY A 358 14.84 28.63 19.46
N SER A 359 15.06 28.71 20.77
CA SER A 359 14.22 28.06 21.79
C SER A 359 13.37 29.09 22.54
N HIS A 360 12.23 28.66 23.05
CA HIS A 360 11.34 29.52 23.83
C HIS A 360 10.46 28.72 24.78
N THR A 361 10.27 29.24 25.98
CA THR A 361 9.23 28.82 26.90
C THR A 361 8.25 29.95 27.06
N THR A 362 6.95 29.69 26.86
CA THR A 362 5.92 30.70 27.07
C THR A 362 5.83 31.07 28.54
N ASN A 363 5.37 32.29 28.82
CA ASN A 363 4.88 32.59 30.17
C ASN A 363 3.70 31.65 30.50
N PRO A 364 3.44 31.36 31.78
CA PRO A 364 2.26 30.59 32.18
C PRO A 364 0.97 31.25 31.70
N VAL A 365 0.10 30.45 31.09
CA VAL A 365 -1.21 30.87 30.56
C VAL A 365 -2.29 30.02 31.20
N VAL A 366 -3.39 30.64 31.63
CA VAL A 366 -4.56 29.89 32.13
C VAL A 366 -5.24 29.12 30.99
N ALA A 367 -5.69 27.90 31.30
CA ALA A 367 -6.40 27.05 30.35
C ALA A 367 -7.72 27.66 29.86
N GLY A 368 -8.48 28.28 30.77
CA GLY A 368 -9.80 28.84 30.49
C GLY A 368 -10.82 27.80 30.04
N ASN A 369 -11.97 28.24 29.51
CA ASN A 369 -13.11 27.38 29.18
C ASN A 369 -13.17 26.92 27.70
N ILE A 370 -12.27 27.40 26.84
CA ILE A 370 -12.30 27.09 25.39
C ILE A 370 -11.42 25.87 25.11
N ARG A 371 -11.96 24.89 24.38
CA ARG A 371 -11.25 23.68 23.94
C ARG A 371 -11.37 23.51 22.40
N PRO A 372 -10.31 23.08 21.70
CA PRO A 372 -8.94 22.89 22.20
C PRO A 372 -8.30 24.24 22.61
N ARG A 373 -7.29 24.19 23.48
CA ARG A 373 -6.62 25.40 23.98
C ARG A 373 -5.52 25.82 23.01
N VAL A 374 -5.65 27.04 22.48
CA VAL A 374 -4.70 27.62 21.51
C VAL A 374 -3.71 28.56 22.23
N ILE A 375 -2.41 28.42 21.97
CA ILE A 375 -1.32 29.21 22.56
C ILE A 375 -0.39 29.72 21.44
N PRO A 376 -0.33 31.05 21.20
CA PRO A 376 0.60 31.63 20.24
C PRO A 376 2.06 31.47 20.66
N LEU A 377 2.91 31.10 19.72
CA LEU A 377 4.35 30.99 19.86
C LEU A 377 5.06 32.05 19.00
N PRO A 378 6.29 32.46 19.34
CA PRO A 378 7.03 33.42 18.54
C PRO A 378 7.43 32.87 17.17
N VAL A 379 6.91 33.47 16.09
CA VAL A 379 7.28 33.13 14.70
C VAL A 379 8.79 33.18 14.45
N ARG A 380 9.50 34.08 15.15
CA ARG A 380 10.96 34.24 15.04
C ARG A 380 11.75 32.95 15.23
N LEU A 381 11.19 31.95 15.94
CA LEU A 381 11.86 30.67 16.20
C LEU A 381 12.18 29.94 14.89
N LEU A 382 11.33 30.08 13.87
CA LEU A 382 11.48 29.39 12.60
C LEU A 382 12.75 29.81 11.86
N ALA A 383 13.13 31.10 11.91
CA ALA A 383 14.36 31.59 11.28
C ALA A 383 15.63 30.89 11.79
N PHE A 384 15.64 30.44 13.06
CA PHE A 384 16.78 29.76 13.68
C PHE A 384 16.80 28.25 13.37
N SER A 385 15.64 27.69 13.02
CA SER A 385 15.41 26.25 12.91
C SER A 385 15.12 25.77 11.49
N LEU A 386 15.28 26.60 10.46
CA LEU A 386 15.14 26.19 9.06
C LEU A 386 16.02 24.97 8.73
N GLY A 387 15.42 23.91 8.21
CA GLY A 387 16.10 22.64 7.91
C GLY A 387 16.51 21.83 9.14
N LYS A 388 15.99 22.16 10.32
CA LYS A 388 16.30 21.52 11.62
C LYS A 388 15.02 21.09 12.33
N LYS A 389 15.19 20.38 13.45
CA LYS A 389 14.09 19.95 14.31
C LYS A 389 13.74 21.00 15.38
N LEU A 390 12.44 21.15 15.62
CA LEU A 390 11.88 21.78 16.83
C LEU A 390 11.17 20.72 17.65
N VAL A 391 11.41 20.71 18.96
CA VAL A 391 10.74 19.82 19.90
C VAL A 391 9.83 20.64 20.79
N PHE A 392 8.56 20.27 20.85
CA PHE A 392 7.57 20.93 21.67
C PHE A 392 7.12 20.02 22.81
N THR A 393 6.99 20.59 23.99
CA THR A 393 6.30 19.98 25.13
C THR A 393 5.36 21.02 25.73
N PHE A 394 4.32 20.57 26.41
CA PHE A 394 3.60 21.43 27.32
C PHE A 394 3.62 20.83 28.71
N THR A 395 3.62 21.71 29.70
CA THR A 395 3.47 21.37 31.11
C THR A 395 2.26 22.11 31.64
N TYR A 396 1.38 21.42 32.37
CA TYR A 396 0.29 22.07 33.09
C TYR A 396 0.33 21.74 34.57
N THR A 397 -0.16 22.67 35.39
CA THR A 397 -0.25 22.53 36.85
C THR A 397 -1.68 22.79 37.30
N ARG A 398 -2.24 21.86 38.08
CA ARG A 398 -3.59 21.93 38.64
C ARG A 398 -3.53 22.23 40.14
N GLY A 399 -3.86 23.47 40.51
CA GLY A 399 -3.75 23.92 41.90
C GLY A 399 -2.35 23.72 42.45
N GLU A 400 -2.23 22.97 43.56
CA GLU A 400 -0.95 22.63 44.20
C GLU A 400 -0.38 21.26 43.77
N SER A 401 -1.00 20.60 42.78
CA SER A 401 -0.53 19.31 42.28
C SER A 401 0.83 19.43 41.58
N LEU A 402 1.56 18.31 41.48
CA LEU A 402 2.80 18.28 40.69
C LEU A 402 2.50 18.59 39.21
N PRO A 403 3.40 19.34 38.53
CA PRO A 403 3.24 19.60 37.10
C PRO A 403 3.25 18.31 36.28
N VAL A 404 2.38 18.24 35.28
CA VAL A 404 2.31 17.14 34.32
C VAL A 404 2.84 17.63 32.98
N THR A 405 3.83 16.94 32.44
CA THR A 405 4.49 17.27 31.16
C THR A 405 4.11 16.25 30.09
N SER A 406 3.78 16.74 28.91
CA SER A 406 3.46 15.90 27.75
C SER A 406 4.68 15.14 27.24
N PRO A 407 4.47 14.03 26.51
CA PRO A 407 5.51 13.50 25.63
C PRO A 407 6.01 14.58 24.64
N PRO A 408 7.27 14.48 24.17
CA PRO A 408 7.80 15.42 23.20
C PRO A 408 7.12 15.26 21.84
N PHE A 409 6.67 16.39 21.28
CA PHE A 409 6.17 16.51 19.93
C PHE A 409 7.29 17.07 19.03
N VAL A 410 7.79 16.27 18.09
CA VAL A 410 8.92 16.66 17.22
C VAL A 410 8.39 17.13 15.87
N LEU A 411 8.90 18.26 15.40
CA LEU A 411 8.53 18.88 14.14
C LEU A 411 9.78 19.17 13.30
N ASP A 412 9.78 18.72 12.06
CA ASP A 412 10.79 19.01 11.05
C ASP A 412 10.46 20.33 10.34
N VAL A 413 11.25 21.38 10.59
CA VAL A 413 11.06 22.67 9.92
C VAL A 413 11.77 22.61 8.57
N LEU A 414 11.02 22.79 7.49
CA LEU A 414 11.56 22.72 6.13
C LEU A 414 12.51 23.90 5.83
N THR A 415 13.28 23.76 4.76
CA THR A 415 14.07 24.87 4.22
C THR A 415 13.19 25.77 3.36
N ILE A 416 13.57 27.04 3.23
CA ILE A 416 12.88 27.98 2.34
C ILE A 416 13.46 27.80 0.93
N PRO A 417 12.63 27.66 -0.12
CA PRO A 417 13.11 27.58 -1.50
C PRO A 417 14.00 28.77 -1.88
N SER A 418 15.07 28.52 -2.63
CA SER A 418 16.02 29.58 -3.03
C SER A 418 15.38 30.71 -3.82
N ALA A 419 14.29 30.42 -4.55
CA ALA A 419 13.53 31.39 -5.34
C ALA A 419 12.90 32.52 -4.50
N GLU A 420 12.68 32.29 -3.20
CA GLU A 420 12.16 33.31 -2.28
C GLU A 420 13.23 34.35 -1.88
N PHE A 421 14.50 34.09 -2.17
CA PHE A 421 15.62 34.96 -1.85
C PHE A 421 16.04 35.80 -3.06
N VAL A 422 15.26 36.86 -3.32
CA VAL A 422 15.44 37.74 -4.49
C VAL A 422 16.59 38.72 -4.31
N ALA A 423 17.53 38.69 -5.27
CA ALA A 423 18.72 39.53 -5.28
C ALA A 423 18.41 41.04 -5.27
N PRO A 424 19.25 41.88 -4.63
CA PRO A 424 19.09 43.33 -4.68
C PRO A 424 19.35 43.88 -6.09
N VAL A 425 18.68 45.00 -6.43
CA VAL A 425 18.69 45.58 -7.77
C VAL A 425 19.28 46.98 -7.80
N ILE A 426 20.01 47.30 -8.86
CA ILE A 426 20.47 48.67 -9.11
C ILE A 426 19.34 49.41 -9.85
N THR A 427 18.80 50.46 -9.25
CA THR A 427 17.63 51.14 -9.82
C THR A 427 17.95 51.84 -11.14
N GLN A 428 19.18 52.35 -11.31
CA GLN A 428 19.65 52.99 -12.55
C GLN A 428 19.74 52.04 -13.75
N ALA A 429 19.73 50.72 -13.52
CA ALA A 429 19.62 49.75 -14.62
C ALA A 429 18.20 49.67 -15.22
N ASN A 430 17.22 50.39 -14.66
CA ASN A 430 15.84 50.50 -15.14
C ASN A 430 15.16 49.15 -15.43
N GLY A 431 15.41 48.16 -14.54
CA GLY A 431 14.87 46.81 -14.67
C GLY A 431 15.60 45.91 -15.68
N THR A 432 16.61 46.43 -16.38
CA THR A 432 17.43 45.67 -17.34
C THR A 432 18.64 45.01 -16.66
N THR A 433 19.40 44.24 -17.45
CA THR A 433 20.71 43.67 -17.06
C THR A 433 21.88 44.53 -17.54
N VAL A 434 21.63 45.76 -18.01
CA VAL A 434 22.67 46.70 -18.43
C VAL A 434 22.73 47.83 -17.43
N LEU A 435 23.94 48.10 -16.92
CA LEU A 435 24.21 49.27 -16.09
C LEU A 435 24.94 50.30 -16.94
N ASP A 436 24.20 51.30 -17.40
CA ASP A 436 24.74 52.41 -18.18
C ASP A 436 25.26 53.50 -17.24
N LEU A 437 26.59 53.69 -17.21
CA LEU A 437 27.21 54.61 -16.27
C LEU A 437 26.86 56.08 -16.55
N LYS A 438 26.32 56.41 -17.74
CA LYS A 438 25.79 57.75 -18.02
C LYS A 438 24.59 58.10 -17.14
N ASP A 439 23.83 57.09 -16.72
CA ASP A 439 22.64 57.23 -15.87
C ASP A 439 23.02 57.23 -14.37
N VAL A 440 24.32 57.11 -14.06
CA VAL A 440 24.88 57.08 -12.70
C VAL A 440 25.68 58.36 -12.44
N THR A 441 25.04 59.40 -11.89
CA THR A 441 25.67 60.72 -11.72
C THR A 441 26.48 60.88 -10.43
N THR A 442 25.95 60.44 -9.29
CA THR A 442 26.61 60.56 -7.97
C THR A 442 26.88 59.20 -7.30
N GLY A 443 26.40 58.12 -7.93
CA GLY A 443 26.43 56.75 -7.42
C GLY A 443 25.18 56.00 -7.86
N ALA A 444 25.21 54.69 -7.74
CA ALA A 444 24.07 53.84 -8.09
C ALA A 444 23.32 53.40 -6.82
N THR A 445 21.99 53.42 -6.84
CA THR A 445 21.17 53.00 -5.71
C THR A 445 20.96 51.49 -5.79
N LEU A 446 21.51 50.77 -4.82
CA LEU A 446 21.25 49.34 -4.65
C LEU A 446 20.07 49.17 -3.69
N LEU A 447 18.95 48.67 -4.22
CA LEU A 447 17.70 48.45 -3.52
C LEU A 447 17.56 46.98 -3.12
N PHE A 448 17.30 46.76 -1.82
CA PHE A 448 17.03 45.46 -1.23
C PHE A 448 15.54 45.32 -0.91
N GLY A 449 15.00 44.12 -1.13
CA GLY A 449 13.67 43.72 -0.70
C GLY A 449 13.67 43.06 0.69
N GLY A 450 12.53 42.45 1.02
CA GLY A 450 12.35 41.55 2.15
C GLY A 450 12.45 40.09 1.71
N TRP A 451 12.53 39.20 2.68
CA TRP A 451 12.46 37.74 2.48
C TRP A 451 11.63 37.11 3.61
N PRO A 452 11.13 35.88 3.41
CA PRO A 452 10.46 35.11 4.45
C PRO A 452 11.25 35.08 5.77
N HIS A 453 10.59 35.32 6.90
CA HIS A 453 11.21 35.36 8.23
C HIS A 453 12.36 36.38 8.39
N MET A 454 12.31 37.49 7.66
CA MET A 454 13.23 38.61 7.88
C MET A 454 13.10 39.15 9.31
N ALA A 455 14.23 39.26 10.01
CA ALA A 455 14.27 39.77 11.37
C ALA A 455 15.52 40.61 11.63
N MET A 456 15.39 41.56 12.55
CA MET A 456 16.54 42.33 13.05
C MET A 456 17.60 41.38 13.63
N GLY A 457 18.88 41.66 13.35
CA GLY A 457 20.02 40.91 13.87
C GLY A 457 20.55 39.83 12.91
N GLN A 458 19.81 39.45 11.87
CA GLN A 458 20.30 38.52 10.86
C GLN A 458 21.57 39.06 10.19
N ARG A 459 22.61 38.21 10.08
CA ARG A 459 23.95 38.63 9.63
C ARG A 459 24.04 38.62 8.13
N ILE A 460 24.60 39.67 7.54
CA ILE A 460 24.55 39.87 6.09
C ILE A 460 25.92 40.18 5.48
N TRP A 461 26.14 39.71 4.26
CA TRP A 461 27.30 40.02 3.43
C TRP A 461 26.85 40.60 2.10
N LEU A 462 27.69 41.47 1.56
CA LEU A 462 27.50 42.05 0.26
C LEU A 462 28.85 42.20 -0.42
N ASP A 463 29.02 41.48 -1.52
CA ASP A 463 30.22 41.51 -2.34
C ASP A 463 29.86 41.97 -3.75
N LEU A 464 30.69 42.87 -4.26
CA LEU A 464 30.70 43.27 -5.66
C LEU A 464 31.88 42.59 -6.34
N GLU A 465 31.62 41.87 -7.42
CA GLU A 465 32.64 41.26 -8.26
C GLU A 465 32.64 41.94 -9.62
N GLY A 466 33.80 42.39 -10.07
CA GLY A 466 33.91 43.18 -11.30
C GLY A 466 35.29 43.07 -11.93
N THR A 467 35.42 43.63 -13.13
CA THR A 467 36.70 43.70 -13.85
C THR A 467 37.08 45.16 -14.07
N ASN A 468 38.30 45.53 -13.71
CA ASN A 468 38.79 46.90 -13.94
C ASN A 468 39.18 47.12 -15.40
N THR A 469 39.37 48.39 -15.77
CA THR A 469 39.77 48.79 -17.14
C THR A 469 41.04 48.11 -17.66
N SER A 470 41.94 47.67 -16.78
CA SER A 470 43.17 46.93 -17.12
C SER A 470 42.95 45.43 -17.29
N GLY A 471 41.73 44.92 -17.09
CA GLY A 471 41.38 43.51 -17.19
C GLY A 471 41.62 42.69 -15.90
N GLY A 472 42.05 43.31 -14.81
CA GLY A 472 42.21 42.66 -13.50
C GLY A 472 40.93 42.63 -12.69
N SER A 473 40.92 41.85 -11.60
CA SER A 473 39.80 41.83 -10.65
C SER A 473 39.59 43.22 -10.01
N HIS A 474 38.34 43.62 -9.88
CA HIS A 474 37.89 44.84 -9.22
C HIS A 474 36.84 44.53 -8.14
N ASN A 475 37.10 43.49 -7.36
CA ASN A 475 36.17 43.02 -6.34
C ASN A 475 36.16 43.98 -5.14
N ARG A 476 34.99 44.18 -4.55
CA ARG A 476 34.81 45.01 -3.35
C ARG A 476 33.82 44.35 -2.41
N MET A 477 34.32 43.99 -1.23
CA MET A 477 33.49 43.60 -0.10
C MET A 477 32.93 44.86 0.55
N LEU A 478 31.60 45.01 0.54
CA LEU A 478 30.91 46.15 1.15
C LEU A 478 30.48 45.84 2.57
N TRP A 479 29.97 44.63 2.82
CA TRP A 479 29.50 44.20 4.12
C TRP A 479 30.10 42.87 4.54
N THR A 480 30.34 42.73 5.84
CA THR A 480 30.75 41.48 6.48
C THR A 480 29.73 41.08 7.52
N GLY A 481 29.45 39.79 7.69
CA GLY A 481 28.45 39.35 8.67
C GLY A 481 28.79 39.69 10.12
N THR A 482 30.07 39.92 10.45
CA THR A 482 30.46 40.42 11.78
C THR A 482 30.17 41.91 11.96
N GLY A 483 30.31 42.71 10.89
CA GLY A 483 30.09 44.15 10.90
C GLY A 483 28.68 44.60 10.53
N ASN A 484 27.89 43.74 9.89
CA ASN A 484 26.62 44.10 9.29
C ASN A 484 25.52 43.10 9.64
N SER A 485 24.36 43.65 9.97
CA SER A 485 23.13 42.90 10.21
C SER A 485 21.91 43.68 9.73
N VAL A 486 20.80 42.98 9.56
CA VAL A 486 19.49 43.61 9.34
C VAL A 486 19.14 44.45 10.55
N HIS A 487 18.83 45.72 10.32
CA HIS A 487 18.39 46.65 11.36
C HIS A 487 16.86 46.71 11.42
N GLN A 488 16.33 47.22 12.53
CA GLN A 488 14.89 47.19 12.83
C GLN A 488 14.01 47.79 11.73
N THR A 489 14.37 48.95 11.18
CA THR A 489 13.56 49.62 10.15
C THR A 489 13.45 48.80 8.87
N TRP A 490 14.53 48.16 8.44
CA TRP A 490 14.48 47.27 7.27
C TRP A 490 13.61 46.04 7.54
N ALA A 491 13.76 45.41 8.70
CA ALA A 491 12.93 44.26 9.08
C ALA A 491 11.42 44.59 9.08
N LEU A 492 11.03 45.80 9.49
CA LEU A 492 9.63 46.22 9.52
C LEU A 492 9.07 46.62 8.16
N THR A 493 9.89 47.24 7.30
CA THR A 493 9.42 47.81 6.03
C THR A 493 9.65 46.89 4.83
N GLY A 494 10.49 45.87 4.98
CA GLY A 494 10.90 44.97 3.90
C GLY A 494 11.67 45.68 2.78
N ARG A 495 12.21 46.89 3.03
CA ARG A 495 12.97 47.64 2.03
C ARG A 495 14.15 48.35 2.66
N TYR A 496 15.27 48.34 1.94
CA TYR A 496 16.47 49.09 2.32
C TYR A 496 17.24 49.49 1.07
N SER A 497 17.96 50.61 1.13
CA SER A 497 18.77 51.06 0.01
C SER A 497 20.09 51.62 0.47
N ILE A 498 21.14 51.34 -0.29
CA ILE A 498 22.45 52.00 -0.15
C ILE A 498 22.89 52.60 -1.47
N THR A 499 23.85 53.51 -1.38
CA THR A 499 24.51 54.08 -2.56
C THR A 499 25.83 53.37 -2.82
N LEU A 500 25.95 52.73 -3.97
CA LEU A 500 27.22 52.29 -4.54
C LEU A 500 27.96 53.51 -5.08
N ALA A 501 29.12 53.80 -4.53
CA ALA A 501 29.88 54.99 -4.88
C ALA A 501 30.28 54.99 -6.36
N TYR A 502 30.02 56.10 -7.07
CA TYR A 502 30.46 56.27 -8.45
C TYR A 502 31.98 56.10 -8.60
N THR A 503 32.75 56.49 -7.59
CA THR A 503 34.20 56.32 -7.54
C THR A 503 34.66 54.86 -7.64
N TYR A 504 33.80 53.89 -7.30
CA TYR A 504 34.08 52.47 -7.55
C TYR A 504 33.61 52.05 -8.96
N LEU A 505 32.40 52.45 -9.34
CA LEU A 505 31.75 52.04 -10.58
C LEU A 505 32.48 52.54 -11.83
N GLN A 506 33.03 53.75 -11.81
CA GLN A 506 33.76 54.34 -12.94
C GLN A 506 35.02 53.58 -13.36
N HIS A 507 35.56 52.72 -12.49
CA HIS A 507 36.75 51.91 -12.81
C HIS A 507 36.41 50.54 -13.39
N LEU A 508 35.12 50.19 -13.51
CA LEU A 508 34.68 48.97 -14.17
C LEU A 508 34.88 49.10 -15.69
N ARG A 509 35.39 48.03 -16.32
CA ARG A 509 35.64 47.99 -17.75
C ARG A 509 34.32 47.96 -18.53
N ASP A 510 34.26 48.70 -19.64
CA ASP A 510 33.16 48.60 -20.59
C ASP A 510 32.96 47.15 -21.07
N GLY A 511 31.70 46.73 -21.20
CA GLY A 511 31.30 45.37 -21.56
C GLY A 511 31.59 44.29 -20.50
N SER A 512 32.21 44.63 -19.36
CA SER A 512 32.45 43.65 -18.29
C SER A 512 31.21 43.40 -17.44
N LYS A 513 31.24 42.32 -16.64
CA LYS A 513 30.18 42.00 -15.68
C LYS A 513 30.48 42.66 -14.34
N LEU A 514 29.43 43.21 -13.74
CA LEU A 514 29.34 43.52 -12.31
C LEU A 514 28.36 42.52 -11.70
N SER A 515 28.85 41.63 -10.85
CA SER A 515 28.04 40.63 -10.15
C SER A 515 27.85 41.04 -8.69
N ILE A 516 26.60 41.04 -8.23
CA ILE A 516 26.22 41.39 -6.86
C ILE A 516 25.88 40.09 -6.14
N ARG A 517 26.64 39.78 -5.09
CA ARG A 517 26.42 38.61 -4.24
C ARG A 517 25.95 39.07 -2.87
N PHE A 518 24.73 38.70 -2.52
CA PHE A 518 24.14 38.97 -1.22
C PHE A 518 23.89 37.66 -0.47
N ARG A 519 24.26 37.61 0.81
CA ARG A 519 24.20 36.40 1.63
C ARG A 519 23.72 36.72 3.03
N ILE A 520 23.02 35.78 3.67
CA ILE A 520 22.44 35.97 5.01
C ILE A 520 22.55 34.74 5.90
N ASN A 521 22.79 34.92 7.20
CA ASN A 521 22.46 33.93 8.20
C ASN A 521 21.16 34.27 8.91
N MET A 522 20.16 33.39 8.76
CA MET A 522 18.83 33.53 9.33
C MET A 522 18.82 33.40 10.87
N ASP A 523 19.78 32.63 11.41
CA ASP A 523 19.97 32.36 12.84
C ASP A 523 20.78 33.43 13.59
N GLN A 524 21.12 34.55 12.92
CA GLN A 524 21.86 35.68 13.48
C GLN A 524 23.32 35.38 13.91
N VAL A 525 23.85 34.20 13.58
CA VAL A 525 25.25 33.84 13.80
C VAL A 525 26.03 34.12 12.54
N ALA A 526 27.11 34.89 12.64
CA ALA A 526 27.92 35.21 11.47
C ALA A 526 28.75 33.99 11.07
N ASN A 527 28.30 33.24 10.06
CA ASN A 527 29.03 32.12 9.49
C ASN A 527 28.82 32.06 7.96
N PRO A 528 29.85 32.41 7.16
CA PRO A 528 29.70 32.46 5.71
C PRO A 528 29.43 31.09 5.07
N GLU A 529 29.80 29.98 5.72
CA GLU A 529 29.59 28.62 5.20
C GLU A 529 28.14 28.15 5.32
N THR A 530 27.38 28.71 6.27
CA THR A 530 25.97 28.39 6.50
C THR A 530 25.04 29.50 6.02
N ALA A 531 25.58 30.51 5.35
CA ALA A 531 24.79 31.65 4.88
C ALA A 531 23.96 31.25 3.65
N VAL A 532 22.67 31.56 3.69
CA VAL A 532 21.78 31.46 2.54
C VAL A 532 22.25 32.46 1.49
N VAL A 533 22.48 31.95 0.28
CA VAL A 533 22.95 32.74 -0.85
C VAL A 533 21.75 33.14 -1.70
N PHE A 534 21.61 34.43 -1.94
CA PHE A 534 20.62 34.95 -2.89
C PHE A 534 21.10 34.72 -4.31
N ASP A 535 20.18 34.69 -5.26
CA ASP A 535 20.53 34.65 -6.69
C ASP A 535 21.53 35.76 -7.02
N VAL A 536 22.53 35.45 -7.85
CA VAL A 536 23.53 36.45 -8.24
C VAL A 536 22.89 37.40 -9.24
N ARG A 537 22.90 38.70 -8.93
CA ARG A 537 22.45 39.73 -9.88
C ARG A 537 23.63 40.22 -10.69
N GLU A 538 23.56 40.05 -12.00
CA GLU A 538 24.62 40.50 -12.91
C GLU A 538 24.18 41.65 -13.80
N TYR A 539 25.06 42.64 -13.94
CA TYR A 539 24.92 43.74 -14.89
C TYR A 539 26.08 43.75 -15.87
N THR A 540 25.79 43.91 -17.16
CA THR A 540 26.80 44.30 -18.15
C THR A 540 27.02 45.81 -18.04
N VAL A 541 28.25 46.20 -17.75
CA VAL A 541 28.64 47.61 -17.59
C VAL A 541 28.78 48.26 -18.96
N ARG A 542 28.14 49.41 -19.16
CA ARG A 542 28.41 50.31 -20.28
C ARG A 542 29.04 51.58 -19.72
N ALA A 543 30.36 51.71 -19.93
CA ALA A 543 31.18 52.78 -19.38
C ALA A 543 31.46 53.90 -20.40
N ILE A 544 31.21 53.64 -21.69
CA ILE A 544 31.37 54.60 -22.78
C ILE A 544 29.97 55.07 -23.22
N PRO A 545 29.74 56.38 -23.42
CA PRO A 545 28.43 56.92 -23.82
C PRO A 545 27.86 56.31 -25.11
#